data_AF-A0A3S2UCY3-F1
#
_entry.id   AF-A0A3S2UCY3-F1
#
_cell.length_a   1.000
_cell.length_b   1.000
_cell.length_c   1.000
_cell.angle_alpha   90.00
_cell.angle_beta   90.00
_cell.angle_gamma   90.00
#
_symmetry.space_group_name_H-M   'P 1'
#
loop_
_entity.id
_entity.type
_entity.pdbx_description
1 polymer ?
#
loop_
_entity_poly.entity_id
_entity_poly.type
_entity_poly.pdbx_seq_one_letter_code
_entity_poly.pdbx_strand_id
1 'polypeptide(L)'
;MSSDTPAEPVPEAPAAPAAVRSPEAAAERLKALFPALFGGAPKPIKLKIQADIEARAPGVFPRPVLTAFLRRYTAGNAYLRAIVREPHRIDLDGQPAGDVADEHREAAKKALAERRERQQAREQEMEAARRWRLDLLADWQRTSLSRANFCALKGVEEASLDALLAQAKAELAAMPPSAPRRPPQGRPGQRPDGRPSERRGPRPDRGAKPKG
;
A
#
# COMPACT_ATOMS: atom_id res chain seq x y z
N MET A 1 35.70 63.55 40.02
CA MET A 1 35.08 62.36 40.64
C MET A 1 34.03 61.82 39.67
N SER A 2 34.04 60.50 39.49
CA SER A 2 33.07 59.66 38.75
C SER A 2 33.10 59.86 37.23
N SER A 3 33.91 59.11 36.47
CA SER A 3 33.82 57.67 36.14
C SER A 3 32.52 57.33 35.42
N ASP A 4 32.60 57.14 34.10
CA ASP A 4 31.93 56.02 33.42
C ASP A 4 32.66 55.73 32.10
N THR A 5 33.26 54.54 32.04
CA THR A 5 33.91 53.94 30.85
C THR A 5 33.07 52.71 30.47
N PRO A 6 33.26 52.13 29.28
CA PRO A 6 32.41 52.21 28.09
C PRO A 6 31.53 50.95 27.91
N ALA A 7 30.38 51.07 27.25
CA ALA A 7 29.65 49.89 26.74
C ALA A 7 29.94 49.72 25.25
N GLU A 8 31.01 48.99 24.94
CA GLU A 8 31.19 48.36 23.62
C GLU A 8 29.98 47.45 23.33
N PRO A 9 29.37 47.53 22.13
CA PRO A 9 28.32 46.61 21.74
C PRO A 9 28.94 45.24 21.44
N VAL A 10 28.48 44.25 22.19
CA VAL A 10 28.76 42.81 21.99
C VAL A 10 28.33 42.41 20.57
N PRO A 11 29.16 41.65 19.82
CA PRO A 11 28.86 41.28 18.44
C PRO A 11 27.67 40.33 18.37
N GLU A 12 26.83 40.58 17.38
CA GLU A 12 25.65 39.84 16.99
C GLU A 12 25.98 38.36 16.72
N ALA A 13 25.40 37.48 17.53
CA ALA A 13 25.48 36.04 17.32
C ALA A 13 24.80 35.66 15.99
N PRO A 14 25.40 34.77 15.18
CA PRO A 14 24.83 34.41 13.89
C PRO A 14 23.51 33.69 14.09
N ALA A 15 22.51 34.08 13.29
CA ALA A 15 21.17 33.53 13.30
C ALA A 15 21.18 31.99 13.29
N ALA A 16 20.75 31.38 14.40
CA ALA A 16 20.53 29.95 14.47
C ALA A 16 19.54 29.53 13.36
N PRO A 17 19.83 28.47 12.59
CA PRO A 17 18.90 28.01 11.56
C PRO A 17 17.57 27.65 12.23
N ALA A 18 16.46 28.19 11.68
CA ALA A 18 15.13 27.99 12.24
C ALA A 18 14.84 26.49 12.45
N ALA A 19 14.63 26.11 13.70
CA ALA A 19 14.40 24.73 14.08
C ALA A 19 13.11 24.19 13.46
N VAL A 20 13.18 23.00 12.89
CA VAL A 20 12.06 22.37 12.21
C VAL A 20 10.97 21.95 13.21
N ARG A 21 9.72 22.35 12.97
CA ARG A 21 8.62 22.17 13.94
C ARG A 21 7.68 21.00 13.67
N SER A 22 7.73 20.40 12.48
CA SER A 22 6.86 19.26 12.12
C SER A 22 7.67 18.10 11.54
N PRO A 23 7.20 16.85 11.68
CA PRO A 23 7.88 15.68 11.10
C PRO A 23 7.90 15.72 9.56
N GLU A 24 6.96 16.40 8.93
CA GLU A 24 6.90 16.58 7.47
C GLU A 24 7.96 17.56 6.99
N ALA A 25 8.06 18.73 7.63
CA ALA A 25 9.14 19.67 7.37
C ALA A 25 10.51 19.05 7.70
N ALA A 26 10.58 18.13 8.68
CA ALA A 26 11.81 17.43 9.00
C ALA A 26 12.20 16.46 7.87
N ALA A 27 11.22 15.78 7.26
CA ALA A 27 11.46 14.93 6.10
C ALA A 27 12.02 15.73 4.92
N GLU A 28 11.43 16.88 4.60
CA GLU A 28 11.89 17.76 3.52
C GLU A 28 13.29 18.30 3.79
N ARG A 29 13.55 18.75 5.02
CA ARG A 29 14.85 19.28 5.40
C ARG A 29 15.93 18.18 5.42
N LEU A 30 15.61 16.97 5.88
CA LEU A 30 16.51 15.82 5.82
C LEU A 30 16.80 15.41 4.37
N LYS A 31 15.81 15.49 3.47
CA LYS A 31 15.99 15.24 2.04
C LYS A 31 16.91 16.27 1.39
N ALA A 32 16.77 17.54 1.75
CA ALA A 32 17.62 18.62 1.24
C ALA A 32 19.06 18.52 1.76
N LEU A 33 19.25 18.20 3.04
CA LEU A 33 20.58 18.12 3.66
C LEU A 33 21.31 16.80 3.36
N PHE A 34 20.57 15.69 3.27
CA PHE A 34 21.11 14.34 3.11
C PHE A 34 20.41 13.58 1.97
N PRO A 35 20.56 14.05 0.72
CA PRO A 35 19.92 13.44 -0.44
C PRO A 35 20.39 12.00 -0.70
N ALA A 36 21.61 11.63 -0.29
CA ALA A 36 22.14 10.29 -0.48
C ALA A 36 21.31 9.20 0.26
N LEU A 37 20.79 9.55 1.44
CA LEU A 37 19.99 8.66 2.28
C LEU A 37 18.48 8.86 2.12
N PHE A 38 18.00 10.11 2.07
CA PHE A 38 16.57 10.45 2.07
C PHE A 38 16.03 10.94 0.71
N GLY A 39 16.89 11.07 -0.31
CA GLY A 39 16.53 11.60 -1.63
C GLY A 39 15.60 10.71 -2.46
N GLY A 40 15.64 9.39 -2.24
CA GLY A 40 14.95 8.39 -3.05
C GLY A 40 14.06 7.45 -2.25
N ALA A 41 13.95 6.21 -2.72
CA ALA A 41 13.32 5.14 -1.96
C ALA A 41 14.03 4.95 -0.61
N PRO A 42 13.31 4.63 0.47
CA PRO A 42 13.92 4.46 1.77
C PRO A 42 14.95 3.33 1.75
N LYS A 43 16.09 3.56 2.39
CA LYS A 43 17.20 2.61 2.55
C LYS A 43 17.37 2.23 4.03
N PRO A 44 17.99 1.08 4.36
CA PRO A 44 18.33 0.73 5.73
C PRO A 44 19.27 1.77 6.33
N ILE A 45 18.85 2.44 7.40
CA ILE A 45 19.66 3.50 8.02
C ILE A 45 20.67 2.90 9.01
N LYS A 46 21.82 3.54 9.13
CA LYS A 46 22.81 3.28 10.18
C LYS A 46 22.17 3.35 11.58
N LEU A 47 22.66 2.53 12.50
CA LEU A 47 22.24 2.60 13.89
C LEU A 47 22.76 3.90 14.54
N LYS A 48 21.95 4.49 15.43
CA LYS A 48 22.26 5.78 16.10
C LYS A 48 22.46 6.96 15.13
N ILE A 49 21.86 6.91 13.94
CA ILE A 49 21.89 7.98 12.93
C ILE A 49 21.42 9.35 13.47
N GLN A 50 20.64 9.38 14.56
CA GLN A 50 20.27 10.62 15.24
C GLN A 50 21.50 11.43 15.67
N ALA A 51 22.53 10.78 16.21
CA ALA A 51 23.75 11.45 16.66
C ALA A 51 24.52 12.05 15.47
N ASP A 52 24.60 11.30 14.37
CA ASP A 52 25.25 11.75 13.13
C ASP A 52 24.50 12.95 12.52
N ILE A 53 23.17 12.95 12.55
CA ILE A 53 22.33 14.07 12.09
C ILE A 53 22.54 15.30 12.98
N GLU A 54 22.53 15.13 14.30
CA GLU A 54 22.76 16.20 15.27
C GLU A 54 24.17 16.79 15.11
N ALA A 55 25.19 15.98 14.82
CA ALA A 55 26.56 16.43 14.61
C ALA A 55 26.73 17.24 13.31
N ARG A 56 26.02 16.88 12.24
CA ARG A 56 26.12 17.56 10.93
C ARG A 56 25.19 18.77 10.81
N ALA A 57 24.07 18.78 11.53
CA ALA A 57 23.08 19.84 11.52
C ALA A 57 22.63 20.22 12.95
N PRO A 58 23.54 20.76 13.78
CA PRO A 58 23.21 21.12 15.15
C PRO A 58 22.14 22.22 15.19
N GLY A 59 21.15 22.07 16.06
CA GLY A 59 20.07 23.04 16.26
C GLY A 59 18.97 23.05 15.19
N VAL A 60 19.16 22.36 14.06
CA VAL A 60 18.16 22.33 12.96
C VAL A 60 16.99 21.41 13.29
N PHE A 61 17.27 20.26 13.90
CA PHE A 61 16.28 19.22 14.18
C PHE A 61 16.05 19.06 15.69
N PRO A 62 14.89 19.47 16.22
CA PRO A 62 14.52 19.13 17.58
C PRO A 62 14.42 17.61 17.76
N ARG A 63 15.04 17.07 18.81
CA ARG A 63 14.97 15.65 19.19
C ARG A 63 13.59 15.01 19.13
N PRO A 64 12.50 15.62 19.67
CA PRO A 64 11.17 15.00 19.61
C PRO A 64 10.67 14.86 18.17
N VAL A 65 10.90 15.87 17.32
CA VAL A 65 10.49 15.86 15.91
C VAL A 65 11.27 14.80 15.14
N LEU A 66 12.59 14.73 15.33
CA LEU A 66 13.44 13.72 14.68
C LEU A 66 13.05 12.30 15.10
N THR A 67 12.76 12.10 16.39
CA THR A 67 12.31 10.80 16.91
C THR A 67 10.97 10.38 16.32
N ALA A 68 10.00 11.30 16.27
CA ALA A 68 8.69 11.02 15.67
C ALA A 68 8.81 10.67 14.18
N PHE A 69 9.63 11.42 13.44
CA PHE A 69 9.92 11.13 12.04
C PHE A 69 10.54 9.75 11.86
N LEU A 70 11.62 9.42 12.58
CA LEU A 70 12.31 8.13 12.42
C LEU A 70 11.45 6.95 12.82
N ARG A 71 10.60 7.08 13.85
CA ARG A 71 9.62 6.04 14.21
C ARG A 71 8.66 5.77 13.07
N ARG A 72 8.09 6.81 12.45
CA ARG A 72 7.18 6.67 11.31
C ARG A 72 7.90 6.12 10.07
N TYR A 73 9.10 6.62 9.80
CA TYR A 73 9.91 6.23 8.65
C TYR A 73 10.28 4.75 8.68
N THR A 74 10.83 4.28 9.81
CA THR A 74 11.25 2.88 9.99
C THR A 74 10.08 1.90 10.11
N ALA A 75 8.91 2.37 10.57
CA ALA A 75 7.70 1.56 10.61
C ALA A 75 7.01 1.42 9.23
N GLY A 76 7.42 2.15 8.20
CA GLY A 76 6.78 2.14 6.88
C GLY A 76 7.05 0.86 6.07
N ASN A 77 6.07 0.42 5.28
CA ASN A 77 6.23 -0.77 4.41
C ASN A 77 7.40 -0.63 3.43
N ALA A 78 7.64 0.58 2.91
CA ALA A 78 8.75 0.83 2.00
C ALA A 78 10.11 0.62 2.69
N TYR A 79 10.26 1.06 3.94
CA TYR A 79 11.48 0.83 4.72
C TYR A 79 11.67 -0.66 5.06
N LEU A 80 10.60 -1.36 5.48
CA LEU A 80 10.67 -2.80 5.73
C LEU A 80 11.10 -3.58 4.47
N ARG A 81 10.62 -3.20 3.29
CA ARG A 81 11.08 -3.79 2.01
C ARG A 81 12.56 -3.52 1.74
N ALA A 82 13.05 -2.33 2.10
CA ALA A 82 14.46 -1.98 1.96
C ALA A 82 15.35 -2.85 2.85
N ILE A 83 14.95 -3.07 4.11
CA ILE A 83 15.63 -3.98 5.05
C ILE A 83 15.72 -5.40 4.50
N VAL A 84 14.67 -5.89 3.83
CA VAL A 84 14.69 -7.23 3.22
C VAL A 84 15.64 -7.30 2.03
N ARG A 85 15.66 -6.26 1.18
CA ARG A 85 16.40 -6.26 -0.09
C ARG A 85 17.89 -5.97 0.08
N GLU A 86 18.25 -5.04 0.95
CA GLU A 86 19.60 -4.49 1.02
C GLU A 86 20.41 -5.11 2.17
N PRO A 87 21.66 -5.53 1.90
CA PRO A 87 22.48 -6.19 2.92
C PRO A 87 23.16 -5.25 3.90
N HIS A 88 23.41 -4.01 3.52
CA HIS A 88 24.13 -3.05 4.32
C HIS A 88 23.22 -1.90 4.74
N ARG A 89 23.50 -1.36 5.93
CA ARG A 89 22.98 -0.08 6.39
C ARG A 89 23.76 1.04 5.72
N ILE A 90 23.11 2.17 5.54
CA ILE A 90 23.64 3.33 4.85
C ILE A 90 23.68 4.50 5.83
N ASP A 91 24.79 5.25 5.82
CA ASP A 91 24.94 6.48 6.58
C ASP A 91 24.38 7.71 5.84
N LEU A 92 24.64 8.91 6.36
CA LEU A 92 24.15 10.17 5.78
C LEU A 92 24.77 10.51 4.42
N ASP A 93 25.99 10.03 4.17
CA ASP A 93 26.76 10.30 2.95
C ASP A 93 26.56 9.21 1.88
N GLY A 94 25.81 8.15 2.21
CA GLY A 94 25.52 7.04 1.30
C GLY A 94 26.49 5.87 1.41
N GLN A 95 27.38 5.87 2.40
CA GLN A 95 28.37 4.81 2.61
C GLN A 95 27.80 3.65 3.42
N PRO A 96 28.27 2.41 3.19
CA PRO A 96 27.89 1.26 4.00
C PRO A 96 28.38 1.43 5.43
N ALA A 97 27.47 1.34 6.39
CA ALA A 97 27.68 1.57 7.80
C ALA A 97 27.17 0.39 8.65
N GLY A 98 27.67 -0.80 8.30
CA GLY A 98 27.39 -2.07 8.97
C GLY A 98 26.30 -2.90 8.27
N ASP A 99 26.17 -4.15 8.70
CA ASP A 99 25.27 -5.12 8.08
C ASP A 99 23.85 -5.10 8.66
N VAL A 100 22.90 -5.48 7.82
CA VAL A 100 21.54 -5.82 8.25
C VAL A 100 21.52 -7.28 8.68
N ALA A 101 21.50 -7.49 10.01
CA ALA A 101 21.36 -8.81 10.60
C ALA A 101 20.13 -9.56 10.07
N ASP A 102 20.28 -10.86 9.85
CA ASP A 102 19.22 -11.71 9.27
C ASP A 102 17.93 -11.70 10.10
N GLU A 103 18.05 -11.60 11.43
CA GLU A 103 16.91 -11.45 12.34
C GLU A 103 16.03 -10.25 11.98
N HIS A 104 16.63 -9.12 11.60
CA HIS A 104 15.89 -7.93 11.19
C HIS A 104 15.22 -8.13 9.83
N ARG A 105 15.82 -8.91 8.94
CA ARG A 105 15.23 -9.24 7.63
C ARG A 105 14.02 -10.14 7.79
N GLU A 106 14.14 -11.18 8.62
CA GLU A 106 13.03 -12.09 8.89
C GLU A 106 11.88 -11.37 9.61
N ALA A 107 12.19 -10.52 10.60
CA ALA A 107 11.20 -9.68 11.25
C ALA A 107 10.48 -8.74 10.25
N ALA A 108 11.21 -8.14 9.30
CA ALA A 108 10.64 -7.28 8.28
C ALA A 108 9.75 -8.05 7.29
N LYS A 109 10.15 -9.26 6.86
CA LYS A 109 9.33 -10.14 6.01
C LYS A 109 8.02 -10.51 6.71
N LYS A 110 8.10 -10.95 7.97
CA LYS A 110 6.94 -11.30 8.78
C LYS A 110 5.98 -10.11 8.94
N ALA A 111 6.50 -8.94 9.30
CA ALA A 111 5.68 -7.73 9.45
C ALA A 111 4.98 -7.32 8.15
N LEU A 112 5.63 -7.48 6.99
CA LEU A 112 5.02 -7.21 5.69
C LEU A 112 3.91 -8.21 5.34
N ALA A 113 4.10 -9.50 5.63
CA ALA A 113 3.11 -10.54 5.41
C ALA A 113 1.85 -10.29 6.25
N GLU A 114 2.01 -10.09 7.56
CA GLU A 114 0.87 -9.82 8.47
C GLU A 114 0.10 -8.56 8.07
N ARG A 115 0.80 -7.50 7.62
CA ARG A 115 0.15 -6.27 7.15
C ARG A 115 -0.65 -6.51 5.89
N ARG A 116 -0.13 -7.31 4.97
CA ARG A 116 -0.84 -7.68 3.73
C ARG A 116 -2.10 -8.47 4.05
N GLU A 117 -2.00 -9.45 4.94
CA GLU A 117 -3.14 -10.26 5.37
C GLU A 117 -4.22 -9.39 6.02
N ARG A 118 -3.85 -8.50 6.95
CA ARG A 118 -4.79 -7.55 7.57
C ARG A 118 -5.45 -6.63 6.55
N GLN A 119 -4.70 -6.16 5.55
CA GLN A 119 -5.24 -5.32 4.50
C GLN A 119 -6.23 -6.10 3.63
N GLN A 120 -5.88 -7.32 3.23
CA GLN A 120 -6.74 -8.19 2.43
C GLN A 120 -8.02 -8.55 3.19
N ALA A 121 -7.94 -8.86 4.49
CA ALA A 121 -9.10 -9.14 5.31
C ALA A 121 -10.06 -7.92 5.37
N ARG A 122 -9.53 -6.71 5.59
CA ARG A 122 -10.33 -5.48 5.57
C ARG A 122 -10.96 -5.21 4.21
N GLU A 123 -10.23 -5.44 3.12
CA GLU A 123 -10.76 -5.30 1.76
C GLU A 123 -11.88 -6.30 1.49
N GLN A 124 -11.72 -7.56 1.90
CA GLN A 124 -12.75 -8.59 1.78
C GLN A 124 -13.99 -8.27 2.60
N GLU A 125 -13.84 -7.78 3.84
CA GLU A 125 -14.94 -7.35 4.70
C GLU A 125 -15.71 -6.17 4.07
N MET A 126 -15.00 -5.16 3.57
CA MET A 126 -15.62 -4.02 2.89
C MET A 126 -16.32 -4.45 1.60
N GLU A 127 -15.71 -5.34 0.83
CA GLU A 127 -16.32 -5.87 -0.40
C GLU A 127 -17.55 -6.72 -0.09
N ALA A 128 -17.52 -7.58 0.94
CA ALA A 128 -18.65 -8.35 1.39
C ALA A 128 -19.80 -7.44 1.88
N ALA A 129 -19.49 -6.40 2.67
CA ALA A 129 -20.47 -5.42 3.11
C ALA A 129 -21.09 -4.61 1.96
N ARG A 130 -20.29 -4.27 0.94
CA ARG A 130 -20.78 -3.67 -0.30
C ARG A 130 -21.69 -4.62 -1.09
N ARG A 131 -21.27 -5.87 -1.31
CA ARG A 131 -22.07 -6.88 -2.01
C ARG A 131 -23.41 -7.12 -1.30
N TRP A 132 -23.38 -7.29 0.03
CA TRP A 132 -24.60 -7.44 0.83
C TRP A 132 -25.58 -6.27 0.67
N ARG A 133 -25.09 -5.01 0.65
CA ARG A 133 -25.93 -3.83 0.41
C ARG A 133 -26.50 -3.78 -1.01
N LEU A 134 -25.73 -4.18 -2.01
CA LEU A 134 -26.23 -4.26 -3.40
C LEU A 134 -27.30 -5.35 -3.55
N ASP A 135 -27.09 -6.51 -2.92
CA ASP A 135 -28.09 -7.59 -2.90
C ASP A 135 -29.38 -7.16 -2.18
N LEU A 136 -29.25 -6.42 -1.06
CA LEU A 136 -30.38 -5.83 -0.35
C LEU A 136 -31.19 -4.89 -1.25
N LEU A 137 -30.51 -4.03 -2.03
CA LEU A 137 -31.16 -3.14 -3.00
C LEU A 137 -31.88 -3.91 -4.10
N ALA A 138 -31.27 -4.94 -4.66
CA ALA A 138 -31.87 -5.77 -5.71
C ALA A 138 -33.11 -6.51 -5.20
N ASP A 139 -33.04 -7.10 -4.01
CA ASP A 139 -34.18 -7.78 -3.39
C ASP A 139 -35.30 -6.80 -3.04
N TRP A 140 -34.97 -5.59 -2.57
CA TRP A 140 -35.96 -4.54 -2.33
C TRP A 140 -36.67 -4.10 -3.61
N GLN A 141 -35.98 -4.03 -4.74
CA GLN A 141 -36.60 -3.66 -6.02
C GLN A 141 -37.54 -4.74 -6.57
N ARG A 142 -37.33 -6.00 -6.19
CA ARG A 142 -38.11 -7.15 -6.67
C ARG A 142 -39.23 -7.56 -5.71
N THR A 143 -39.15 -7.22 -4.43
CA THR A 143 -40.10 -7.67 -3.42
C THR A 143 -41.49 -7.04 -3.60
N SER A 144 -42.53 -7.82 -3.30
CA SER A 144 -43.91 -7.34 -3.15
C SER A 144 -44.36 -7.28 -1.68
N LEU A 145 -43.45 -7.56 -0.75
CA LEU A 145 -43.72 -7.53 0.69
C LEU A 145 -43.89 -6.09 1.20
N SER A 146 -44.64 -5.92 2.29
CA SER A 146 -44.62 -4.68 3.05
C SER A 146 -43.21 -4.40 3.58
N ARG A 147 -42.89 -3.13 3.82
CA ARG A 147 -41.59 -2.69 4.35
C ARG A 147 -41.22 -3.43 5.64
N ALA A 148 -42.15 -3.52 6.59
CA ALA A 148 -41.96 -4.22 7.85
C ALA A 148 -41.61 -5.70 7.65
N ASN A 149 -42.34 -6.40 6.77
CA ASN A 149 -42.10 -7.82 6.50
C ASN A 149 -40.75 -8.05 5.80
N PHE A 150 -40.36 -7.16 4.88
CA PHE A 150 -39.06 -7.23 4.21
C PHE A 150 -37.90 -7.02 5.19
N CYS A 151 -38.00 -5.99 6.04
CA CYS A 151 -37.01 -5.68 7.08
C CYS A 151 -36.84 -6.84 8.06
N ALA A 152 -37.96 -7.41 8.53
CA ALA A 152 -37.95 -8.60 9.40
C ALA A 152 -37.27 -9.81 8.72
N LEU A 153 -37.54 -10.06 7.44
CA LEU A 153 -36.93 -11.16 6.68
C LEU A 153 -35.42 -10.99 6.47
N LYS A 154 -34.98 -9.75 6.22
CA LYS A 154 -33.57 -9.42 5.94
C LYS A 154 -32.74 -9.14 7.21
N GLY A 155 -33.37 -9.11 8.38
CA GLY A 155 -32.71 -8.77 9.64
C GLY A 155 -32.23 -7.31 9.68
N VAL A 156 -32.94 -6.41 8.99
CA VAL A 156 -32.62 -4.99 8.91
C VAL A 156 -33.65 -4.20 9.72
N GLU A 157 -33.19 -3.20 10.48
CA GLU A 157 -34.10 -2.30 11.19
C GLU A 157 -34.81 -1.37 10.20
N GLU A 158 -36.12 -1.18 10.35
CA GLU A 158 -36.92 -0.35 9.45
C GLU A 158 -36.43 1.10 9.32
N ALA A 159 -35.90 1.68 10.41
CA ALA A 159 -35.34 3.03 10.41
C ALA A 159 -34.03 3.13 9.61
N SER A 160 -33.26 2.03 9.54
CA SER A 160 -31.97 1.98 8.83
C SER A 160 -32.10 1.66 7.33
N LEU A 161 -33.24 1.12 6.90
CA LEU A 161 -33.44 0.63 5.53
C LEU A 161 -33.14 1.68 4.47
N ASP A 162 -33.70 2.89 4.58
CA ASP A 162 -33.53 3.93 3.55
C ASP A 162 -32.08 4.38 3.44
N ALA A 163 -31.36 4.45 4.56
CA ALA A 163 -29.93 4.78 4.57
C ALA A 163 -29.10 3.70 3.87
N LEU A 164 -29.39 2.42 4.13
CA LEU A 164 -28.71 1.29 3.47
C LEU A 164 -29.00 1.25 1.97
N LEU A 165 -30.25 1.49 1.54
CA LEU A 165 -30.63 1.56 0.13
C LEU A 165 -29.97 2.76 -0.57
N ALA A 166 -29.88 3.91 0.09
CA ALA A 166 -29.18 5.09 -0.44
C ALA A 166 -27.68 4.82 -0.63
N GLN A 167 -27.04 4.16 0.34
CA GLN A 167 -25.64 3.73 0.22
C GLN A 167 -25.45 2.76 -0.95
N ALA A 168 -26.31 1.73 -1.07
CA ALA A 168 -26.23 0.76 -2.16
C ALA A 168 -26.37 1.43 -3.54
N LYS A 169 -27.28 2.40 -3.69
CA LYS A 169 -27.43 3.18 -4.92
C LYS A 169 -26.19 4.00 -5.23
N ALA A 170 -25.61 4.66 -4.23
CA ALA A 170 -24.36 5.41 -4.39
C ALA A 170 -23.19 4.48 -4.81
N GLU A 171 -23.11 3.28 -4.24
CA GLU A 171 -22.07 2.29 -4.59
C GLU A 171 -22.23 1.67 -5.97
N LEU A 172 -23.46 1.53 -6.44
CA LEU A 172 -23.74 1.13 -7.83
C LEU A 172 -23.34 2.24 -8.81
N ALA A 173 -23.66 3.50 -8.48
CA ALA A 173 -23.30 4.66 -9.29
C ALA A 173 -21.78 4.92 -9.32
N ALA A 174 -21.08 4.67 -8.22
CA ALA A 174 -19.62 4.80 -8.12
C ALA A 174 -18.85 3.63 -8.75
N MET A 175 -19.54 2.55 -9.16
CA MET A 175 -18.89 1.43 -9.82
C MET A 175 -18.38 1.89 -11.19
N PRO A 176 -17.07 1.81 -11.49
CA PRO A 176 -16.59 2.16 -12.82
C PRO A 176 -17.30 1.26 -13.84
N PRO A 177 -17.75 1.80 -14.98
CA PRO A 177 -18.33 0.97 -16.03
C PRO A 177 -17.33 -0.13 -16.36
N SER A 178 -17.78 -1.39 -16.29
CA SER A 178 -16.92 -2.54 -16.57
C SER A 178 -16.23 -2.27 -17.89
N ALA A 179 -14.90 -2.13 -17.88
CA ALA A 179 -14.14 -1.91 -19.10
C ALA A 179 -14.59 -2.98 -20.12
N PRO A 180 -14.86 -2.60 -21.38
CA PRO A 180 -15.30 -3.56 -22.38
C PRO A 180 -14.30 -4.72 -22.37
N ARG A 181 -14.79 -5.95 -22.17
CA ARG A 181 -13.96 -7.15 -22.16
C ARG A 181 -13.13 -7.09 -23.43
N ARG A 182 -11.83 -6.86 -23.29
CA ARG A 182 -10.91 -6.84 -24.43
C ARG A 182 -11.13 -8.19 -25.13
N PRO A 183 -11.53 -8.21 -26.41
CA PRO A 183 -11.77 -9.47 -27.11
C PRO A 183 -10.51 -10.33 -26.95
N PRO A 184 -10.65 -11.66 -26.76
CA PRO A 184 -9.49 -12.52 -26.59
C PRO A 184 -8.55 -12.27 -27.77
N GLN A 185 -7.38 -11.70 -27.50
CA GLN A 185 -6.33 -11.60 -28.50
C GLN A 185 -5.96 -13.03 -28.84
N GLY A 186 -6.49 -13.52 -29.97
CA GLY A 186 -6.09 -14.79 -30.54
C GLY A 186 -4.57 -14.80 -30.60
N ARG A 187 -3.96 -15.82 -29.98
CA ARG A 187 -2.52 -16.03 -30.07
C ARG A 187 -2.13 -16.00 -31.56
N PRO A 188 -1.22 -15.12 -31.98
CA PRO A 188 -0.76 -15.12 -33.36
C PRO A 188 0.06 -16.39 -33.61
N GLY A 189 -0.42 -17.23 -34.53
CA GLY A 189 0.41 -18.18 -35.28
C GLY A 189 0.90 -19.41 -34.51
N GLN A 190 0.03 -20.39 -34.30
CA GLN A 190 0.45 -21.79 -34.39
C GLN A 190 -0.21 -22.38 -35.64
N ARG A 191 0.55 -22.37 -36.73
CA ARG A 191 0.24 -23.18 -37.92
C ARG A 191 0.09 -24.63 -37.45
N PRO A 192 -0.99 -25.34 -37.79
CA PRO A 192 -1.01 -26.77 -37.59
C PRO A 192 -0.03 -27.37 -38.61
N ASP A 193 1.10 -27.87 -38.12
CA ASP A 193 2.00 -28.68 -38.91
C ASP A 193 1.20 -29.83 -39.54
N GLY A 194 1.21 -29.85 -40.88
CA GLY A 194 0.53 -30.86 -41.66
C GLY A 194 1.04 -32.25 -41.29
N ARG A 195 0.19 -33.04 -40.63
CA ARG A 195 0.35 -34.49 -40.62
C ARG A 195 -0.18 -35.03 -41.95
N PRO A 196 0.58 -35.88 -42.68
CA PRO A 196 0.08 -36.52 -43.88
C PRO A 196 -1.10 -37.42 -43.51
N SER A 197 -2.18 -37.33 -44.28
CA SER A 197 -3.35 -38.20 -44.15
C SER A 197 -2.96 -39.64 -44.47
N GLU A 198 -2.72 -40.45 -43.43
CA GLU A 198 -2.63 -41.90 -43.60
C GLU A 198 -3.99 -42.44 -44.04
N ARG A 199 -3.95 -43.10 -45.20
CA ARG A 199 -5.04 -43.83 -45.85
C ARG A 199 -5.88 -44.63 -44.84
N ARG A 200 -7.13 -44.22 -44.69
CA ARG A 200 -8.17 -45.05 -44.08
C ARG A 200 -8.48 -46.19 -45.05
N GLY A 201 -7.95 -47.38 -44.77
CA GLY A 201 -8.29 -48.62 -45.47
C GLY A 201 -9.79 -48.96 -45.33
N PRO A 202 -10.39 -49.67 -46.29
CA PRO A 202 -11.82 -49.96 -46.29
C PRO A 202 -12.22 -50.87 -45.12
N ARG A 203 -13.31 -50.50 -44.44
CA ARG A 203 -13.97 -51.27 -43.37
C ARG A 203 -14.53 -52.57 -43.94
N PRO A 204 -14.30 -53.74 -43.30
CA PRO A 204 -14.97 -54.97 -43.69
C PRO A 204 -16.44 -54.97 -43.28
N ASP A 205 -17.25 -55.42 -44.23
CA ASP A 205 -18.69 -55.62 -44.20
C ASP A 205 -19.11 -56.62 -43.11
N ARG A 206 -20.05 -56.22 -42.24
CA ARG A 206 -20.71 -57.10 -41.27
C ARG A 206 -22.18 -57.20 -41.61
N GLY A 207 -22.47 -58.14 -42.52
CA GLY A 207 -23.31 -59.30 -42.24
C GLY A 207 -24.67 -59.03 -41.59
N ALA A 208 -25.69 -59.14 -42.43
CA ALA A 208 -27.11 -59.12 -42.13
C ALA A 208 -27.52 -60.01 -40.94
N LYS A 209 -28.51 -59.54 -40.17
CA LYS A 209 -29.37 -60.38 -39.32
C LYS A 209 -30.71 -60.60 -40.05
N PRO A 210 -31.19 -61.85 -40.19
CA PRO A 210 -32.49 -62.12 -40.77
C PRO A 210 -33.63 -61.89 -39.76
N LYS A 211 -34.80 -61.52 -40.30
CA LYS A 211 -36.09 -61.48 -39.60
C LYS A 211 -36.60 -62.90 -39.37
N GLY A 212 -37.15 -63.13 -38.18
CA GLY A 212 -37.91 -64.31 -37.77
C GLY A 212 -38.43 -64.06 -36.36
#